data_AF-A0A368XD33-F1
#
_entry.id   AF-A0A368XD33-F1
#
_cell.length_a   1.000
_cell.length_b   1.000
_cell.length_c   1.000
_cell.angle_alpha   90.00
_cell.angle_beta   90.00
_cell.angle_gamma   90.00
#
_symmetry.space_group_name_H-M   'P 1'
#
loop_
_entity.id
_entity.type
_entity.pdbx_description
1 polymer ?
#
loop_
_entity_poly.entity_id
_entity_poly.type
_entity_poly.pdbx_seq_one_letter_code
_entity_poly.pdbx_strand_id
1 'polypeptide(L)'
;MDSLSSMNNAMAYIEEHLTEDIDYREISKIAYCSEYHFKRMFSFLSGVSLSEFIRRRRLTLAALDLKDINLRIIDVAIKYGYSSADSFSRAFHTLHGILPSEARSEYNLLKAYPRMTFQLSIEGGCEMNYRIVEKESFKLVGFKKRVPIIFNGVNPEIAKMYELLTPEVIKQLKALPQLEPTGIISASNNFSEERMEEKGELDHYIGVATSSNETAKFDELKIDASTWAVFESVGPFPATLQNTWGKIYAEWFPSSGYEAVEGPEILWNESKDTEDPKYRSEIWIPVKKKTMM
;
A
#
# COMPACT_ATOMS: atom_id res chain seq x y z
N MET A 1 -24.03 -7.35 -0.72
CA MET A 1 -23.54 -6.97 -2.05
C MET A 1 -22.15 -7.57 -2.19
N ASP A 2 -21.82 -8.17 -3.33
CA ASP A 2 -20.52 -8.82 -3.53
C ASP A 2 -19.41 -7.74 -3.59
N SER A 3 -18.54 -7.72 -2.58
CA SER A 3 -17.45 -6.75 -2.45
C SER A 3 -16.51 -6.77 -3.66
N LEU A 4 -16.37 -7.91 -4.32
CA LEU A 4 -15.52 -8.04 -5.51
C LEU A 4 -16.18 -7.42 -6.73
N SER A 5 -17.48 -7.64 -6.93
CA SER A 5 -18.24 -7.02 -8.01
C SER A 5 -18.20 -5.49 -7.91
N SER A 6 -18.35 -4.92 -6.71
CA SER A 6 -18.23 -3.48 -6.49
C SER A 6 -16.83 -2.94 -6.79
N MET A 7 -15.78 -3.68 -6.47
CA MET A 7 -14.40 -3.30 -6.85
C MET A 7 -14.22 -3.29 -8.37
N ASN A 8 -14.73 -4.31 -9.07
CA ASN A 8 -14.66 -4.37 -10.53
C ASN A 8 -15.48 -3.27 -11.20
N ASN A 9 -16.62 -2.89 -10.64
CA ASN A 9 -17.40 -1.74 -11.12
C ASN A 9 -16.62 -0.43 -10.93
N ALA A 10 -15.91 -0.27 -9.82
CA ALA A 10 -15.06 0.90 -9.59
C ALA A 10 -13.88 0.93 -10.59
N MET A 11 -13.30 -0.23 -10.93
CA MET A 11 -12.30 -0.33 -12.00
C MET A 11 -12.86 0.01 -13.38
N ALA A 12 -14.10 -0.40 -13.68
CA ALA A 12 -14.77 -0.04 -14.92
C ALA A 12 -14.98 1.48 -15.02
N TYR A 13 -15.43 2.12 -13.93
CA TYR A 13 -15.53 3.58 -13.84
C TYR A 13 -14.19 4.26 -14.14
N ILE A 14 -13.09 3.79 -13.52
CA ILE A 14 -11.74 4.33 -13.78
C ILE A 14 -11.38 4.23 -15.27
N GLU A 15 -11.61 3.07 -15.90
CA GLU A 15 -11.30 2.83 -17.31
C GLU A 15 -12.12 3.72 -18.26
N GLU A 16 -13.38 4.01 -17.92
CA GLU A 16 -14.26 4.90 -18.70
C GLU A 16 -13.86 6.37 -18.59
N HIS A 17 -13.23 6.78 -17.48
CA HIS A 17 -12.87 8.17 -17.19
C HIS A 17 -11.36 8.44 -17.33
N LEU A 18 -10.60 7.59 -18.04
CA LEU A 18 -9.16 7.78 -18.21
C LEU A 18 -8.78 9.07 -18.95
N THR A 19 -9.66 9.64 -19.76
CA THR A 19 -9.45 10.91 -20.48
C THR A 19 -9.96 12.14 -19.72
N GLU A 20 -10.46 11.94 -18.50
CA GLU A 20 -11.10 12.96 -17.68
C GLU A 20 -10.46 13.02 -16.28
N ASP A 21 -10.84 14.00 -15.48
CA ASP A 21 -10.48 14.03 -14.06
C ASP A 21 -11.33 13.00 -13.30
N ILE A 22 -10.67 11.99 -12.75
CA ILE A 22 -11.32 10.89 -12.03
C ILE A 22 -11.79 11.37 -10.66
N ASP A 23 -13.07 11.19 -10.34
CA ASP A 23 -13.62 11.47 -9.02
C ASP A 23 -13.47 10.26 -8.08
N TYR A 24 -12.52 10.35 -7.15
CA TYR A 24 -12.29 9.32 -6.13
C TYR A 24 -13.46 9.12 -5.16
N ARG A 25 -14.35 10.12 -5.03
CA ARG A 25 -15.58 9.97 -4.24
C ARG A 25 -16.56 9.02 -4.93
N GLU A 26 -16.60 9.05 -6.25
CA GLU A 26 -17.45 8.13 -7.02
C GLU A 26 -16.92 6.70 -6.95
N ILE A 27 -15.60 6.53 -7.03
CA ILE A 27 -14.94 5.23 -6.77
C ILE A 27 -15.35 4.68 -5.40
N SER A 28 -15.33 5.52 -4.36
CA SER A 28 -15.69 5.13 -3.00
C SER A 28 -17.16 4.69 -2.88
N LYS A 29 -18.08 5.40 -3.55
CA LYS A 29 -19.51 5.03 -3.59
C LYS A 29 -19.73 3.71 -4.32
N ILE A 30 -19.12 3.53 -5.50
CA ILE A 30 -19.26 2.32 -6.30
C ILE A 30 -18.66 1.11 -5.56
N ALA A 31 -17.52 1.29 -4.90
CA ALA A 31 -16.81 0.24 -4.18
C ALA A 31 -17.38 -0.06 -2.78
N TYR A 32 -18.31 0.76 -2.27
CA TYR A 32 -18.85 0.68 -0.91
C TYR A 32 -17.77 0.67 0.18
N CYS A 33 -16.74 1.50 0.01
CA CYS A 33 -15.68 1.67 0.99
C CYS A 33 -15.05 3.07 0.90
N SER A 34 -14.30 3.44 1.93
CA SER A 34 -13.53 4.68 1.93
C SER A 34 -12.45 4.70 0.84
N GLU A 35 -12.13 5.90 0.35
CA GLU A 35 -11.05 6.12 -0.62
C GLU A 35 -9.72 5.52 -0.13
N TYR A 36 -9.41 5.70 1.16
CA TYR A 36 -8.23 5.12 1.79
C TYR A 36 -8.22 3.59 1.66
N HIS A 37 -9.30 2.92 2.08
CA HIS A 37 -9.37 1.47 2.00
C HIS A 37 -9.27 0.97 0.55
N PHE A 38 -9.95 1.64 -0.39
CA PHE A 38 -9.88 1.29 -1.81
C PHE A 38 -8.45 1.37 -2.35
N LYS A 39 -7.75 2.49 -2.12
CA LYS A 39 -6.37 2.67 -2.59
C LYS A 39 -5.40 1.69 -1.95
N ARG A 40 -5.55 1.39 -0.65
CA ARG A 40 -4.74 0.38 0.05
C ARG A 40 -4.95 -1.01 -0.54
N MET A 41 -6.21 -1.44 -0.63
CA MET A 41 -6.56 -2.74 -1.20
C MET A 41 -6.08 -2.86 -2.66
N PHE A 42 -6.30 -1.83 -3.49
CA PHE A 42 -5.78 -1.79 -4.85
C PHE A 42 -4.27 -1.97 -4.88
N SER A 43 -3.53 -1.26 -4.03
CA SER A 43 -2.07 -1.26 -4.05
C SER A 43 -1.47 -2.60 -3.61
N PHE A 44 -2.04 -3.23 -2.59
CA PHE A 44 -1.62 -4.56 -2.15
C PHE A 44 -1.90 -5.63 -3.21
N LEU A 45 -3.06 -5.57 -3.86
CA LEU A 45 -3.47 -6.59 -4.83
C LEU A 45 -2.79 -6.41 -6.19
N SER A 46 -2.55 -5.18 -6.63
CA SER A 46 -1.96 -4.88 -7.94
C SER A 46 -0.43 -4.76 -7.91
N GLY A 47 0.16 -4.59 -6.73
CA GLY A 47 1.58 -4.30 -6.54
C GLY A 47 2.00 -2.88 -6.96
N VAL A 48 1.05 -2.00 -7.30
CA VAL A 48 1.30 -0.60 -7.70
C VAL A 48 0.24 0.34 -7.13
N SER A 49 0.56 1.62 -6.99
CA SER A 49 -0.46 2.58 -6.55
C SER A 49 -1.56 2.75 -7.61
N LEU A 50 -2.76 3.11 -7.16
CA LEU A 50 -3.90 3.39 -8.06
C LEU A 50 -3.58 4.50 -9.08
N SER A 51 -2.92 5.56 -8.62
CA SER A 51 -2.48 6.68 -9.47
C SER A 51 -1.48 6.24 -10.53
N GLU A 52 -0.54 5.37 -10.18
CA GLU A 52 0.43 4.81 -11.12
C GLU A 52 -0.22 3.89 -12.14
N PHE A 53 -1.18 3.06 -11.72
CA PHE A 53 -1.99 2.26 -12.64
C PHE A 53 -2.74 3.14 -13.65
N ILE A 54 -3.46 4.17 -13.19
CA ILE A 54 -4.17 5.12 -14.06
C ILE A 54 -3.21 5.76 -15.07
N ARG A 55 -2.03 6.20 -14.62
CA ARG A 55 -0.99 6.78 -15.49
C ARG A 55 -0.52 5.80 -16.56
N ARG A 56 -0.24 4.55 -16.19
CA ARG A 56 0.15 3.48 -17.13
C ARG A 56 -0.93 3.18 -18.16
N ARG A 57 -2.18 3.16 -17.73
CA ARG A 57 -3.34 2.96 -18.62
C ARG A 57 -3.49 4.12 -19.60
N ARG A 58 -3.43 5.37 -19.11
CA ARG A 58 -3.42 6.58 -19.95
C ARG A 58 -2.31 6.55 -21.01
N LEU A 59 -1.08 6.27 -20.61
CA LEU A 59 0.05 6.22 -21.55
C LEU A 59 -0.04 5.06 -22.54
N THR A 60 -0.58 3.91 -22.11
CA THR A 60 -0.86 2.78 -23.02
C THR A 60 -1.86 3.19 -24.10
N LEU A 61 -2.96 3.86 -23.72
CA LEU A 61 -3.96 4.35 -24.69
C LEU A 61 -3.41 5.48 -25.57
N ALA A 62 -2.61 6.37 -25.01
CA ALA A 62 -1.92 7.41 -25.76
C ALA A 62 -1.00 6.83 -26.84
N ALA A 63 -0.29 5.74 -26.54
CA ALA A 63 0.55 5.04 -27.50
C ALA A 63 -0.26 4.45 -28.67
N LEU A 64 -1.49 3.98 -28.42
CA LEU A 64 -2.40 3.52 -29.46
C LEU A 64 -2.90 4.68 -30.33
N ASP A 65 -3.30 5.80 -29.72
CA ASP A 65 -3.74 6.99 -30.46
C ASP A 65 -2.61 7.56 -31.33
N LEU A 66 -1.36 7.52 -30.85
CA LEU A 66 -0.20 8.01 -31.60
C LEU A 66 0.11 7.19 -32.86
N LYS A 67 -0.51 6.02 -33.07
CA LYS A 67 -0.44 5.31 -34.36
C LYS A 67 -1.16 6.06 -35.48
N ASP A 68 -2.13 6.92 -35.15
CA ASP A 68 -2.68 7.85 -36.12
C ASP A 68 -1.72 9.04 -36.32
N ILE A 69 -1.05 9.05 -37.48
CA ILE A 69 -0.08 10.08 -37.84
C ILE A 69 -0.68 11.49 -37.93
N ASN A 70 -2.01 11.60 -38.06
CA ASN A 70 -2.72 12.87 -38.17
C ASN A 70 -2.96 13.55 -36.82
N LEU A 71 -2.92 12.81 -35.71
CA LEU A 71 -3.10 13.38 -34.38
C LEU A 71 -1.85 14.13 -33.93
N ARG A 72 -1.99 15.38 -33.51
CA ARG A 72 -0.85 16.14 -32.94
C ARG A 72 -0.52 15.58 -31.57
N ILE A 73 0.78 15.46 -31.27
CA ILE A 73 1.26 14.94 -29.98
C ILE A 73 0.67 15.72 -28.80
N ILE A 74 0.54 17.04 -28.93
CA ILE A 74 -0.06 17.89 -27.89
C ILE A 74 -1.55 17.58 -27.66
N ASP A 75 -2.31 17.23 -28.70
CA ASP A 75 -3.74 16.90 -28.54
C ASP A 75 -3.89 15.57 -27.81
N VAL A 76 -3.05 14.58 -28.14
CA VAL A 76 -2.98 13.31 -27.41
C VAL A 76 -2.57 13.54 -25.95
N ALA A 77 -1.57 14.39 -25.71
CA ALA A 77 -1.13 14.73 -24.36
C ALA A 77 -2.29 15.31 -23.53
N ILE A 78 -3.00 16.31 -24.07
CA ILE A 78 -4.14 16.95 -23.40
C ILE A 78 -5.27 15.95 -23.15
N LYS A 79 -5.60 15.11 -24.14
CA LYS A 79 -6.62 14.06 -24.03
C LYS A 79 -6.40 13.13 -22.84
N TYR A 80 -5.14 12.84 -22.48
CA TYR A 80 -4.79 11.97 -21.35
C TYR A 80 -4.34 12.75 -20.10
N GLY A 81 -4.75 14.00 -19.97
CA GLY A 81 -4.61 14.79 -18.74
C GLY A 81 -3.22 15.39 -18.51
N TYR A 82 -2.41 15.55 -19.57
CA TYR A 82 -1.14 16.26 -19.47
C TYR A 82 -1.28 17.72 -19.91
N SER A 83 -0.78 18.65 -19.11
CA SER A 83 -0.87 20.09 -19.36
C SER A 83 0.12 20.61 -20.42
N SER A 84 1.11 19.81 -20.80
CA SER A 84 2.12 20.17 -21.81
C SER A 84 2.70 18.93 -22.51
N ALA A 85 3.14 19.11 -23.77
CA ALA A 85 3.83 18.07 -24.53
C ALA A 85 5.14 17.62 -23.86
N ASP A 86 5.85 18.51 -23.17
CA ASP A 86 7.09 18.17 -22.48
C ASP A 86 6.84 17.23 -21.29
N SER A 87 5.81 17.53 -20.47
CA SER A 87 5.44 16.68 -19.34
C SER A 87 5.00 15.28 -19.80
N PHE A 88 4.22 15.24 -20.89
CA PHE A 88 3.80 14.00 -21.54
C PHE A 88 4.99 13.23 -22.10
N SER A 89 5.90 13.89 -22.82
CA SER A 89 7.06 13.23 -23.44
C SER A 89 7.99 12.60 -22.40
N ARG A 90 8.22 13.27 -21.26
CA ARG A 90 8.97 12.68 -20.14
C ARG A 90 8.28 11.43 -19.60
N ALA A 91 6.99 11.53 -19.28
CA ALA A 91 6.24 10.40 -18.74
C ALA A 91 6.13 9.22 -19.72
N PHE A 92 5.93 9.52 -21.00
CA PHE A 92 5.88 8.55 -22.09
C PHE A 92 7.22 7.85 -22.27
N HIS A 93 8.33 8.60 -22.28
CA HIS A 93 9.67 8.03 -22.34
C HIS A 93 9.98 7.17 -21.11
N THR A 94 9.65 7.61 -19.89
CA THR A 94 9.83 6.79 -18.68
C THR A 94 9.10 5.45 -18.79
N LEU A 95 7.89 5.43 -19.35
CA LEU A 95 7.14 4.19 -19.50
C LEU A 95 7.63 3.35 -20.68
N HIS A 96 7.64 3.90 -21.89
CA HIS A 96 7.87 3.16 -23.13
C HIS A 96 9.35 3.05 -23.54
N GLY A 97 10.22 3.92 -23.01
CA GLY A 97 11.64 3.97 -23.36
C GLY A 97 11.96 4.73 -24.66
N ILE A 98 10.95 5.37 -25.27
CA ILE A 98 11.06 6.12 -26.54
C ILE A 98 10.24 7.41 -26.46
N LEU A 99 10.45 8.34 -27.38
CA LEU A 99 9.66 9.56 -27.49
C LEU A 99 8.29 9.31 -28.14
N PRO A 100 7.27 10.14 -27.87
CA PRO A 100 5.94 10.01 -28.49
C PRO A 100 5.96 10.00 -30.04
N SER A 101 6.83 10.78 -30.66
CA SER A 101 6.95 10.82 -32.13
C SER A 101 7.45 9.49 -32.70
N GLU A 102 8.25 8.75 -31.93
CA GLU A 102 8.84 7.47 -32.34
C GLU A 102 7.82 6.32 -32.23
N ALA A 103 6.78 6.47 -31.40
CA ALA A 103 5.71 5.48 -31.24
C ALA A 103 4.91 5.23 -32.55
N ARG A 104 4.95 6.18 -33.48
CA ARG A 104 4.36 6.08 -34.83
C ARG A 104 5.00 5.01 -35.70
N SER A 105 6.26 4.66 -35.42
CA SER A 105 6.98 3.63 -36.16
C SER A 105 6.42 2.24 -35.86
N GLU A 106 6.32 1.38 -36.87
CA GLU A 106 5.97 -0.04 -36.71
C GLU A 106 7.12 -0.88 -36.14
N TYR A 107 8.33 -0.33 -36.07
CA TYR A 107 9.53 -1.03 -35.61
C TYR A 107 9.83 -0.84 -34.12
N ASN A 108 9.16 0.11 -33.46
CA ASN A 108 9.41 0.43 -32.06
C ASN A 108 8.48 -0.36 -31.15
N LEU A 109 9.05 -0.91 -30.08
CA LEU A 109 8.29 -1.65 -29.07
C LEU A 109 7.62 -0.67 -28.10
N LEU A 110 6.36 -0.95 -27.79
CA LEU A 110 5.57 -0.19 -26.82
C LEU A 110 5.14 -1.14 -25.70
N LYS A 111 5.25 -0.69 -24.45
CA LYS A 111 4.71 -1.42 -23.30
C LYS A 111 3.18 -1.24 -23.25
N ALA A 112 2.47 -2.34 -23.00
CA ALA A 112 1.03 -2.32 -22.81
C ALA A 112 0.69 -2.75 -21.38
N TYR A 113 -0.08 -1.93 -20.68
CA TYR A 113 -0.65 -2.28 -19.39
C TYR A 113 -2.14 -2.58 -19.59
N PRO A 114 -2.57 -3.84 -19.50
CA PRO A 114 -3.96 -4.20 -19.75
C PRO A 114 -4.88 -3.66 -18.66
N ARG A 115 -6.19 -3.68 -18.96
CA ARG A 115 -7.22 -3.44 -17.94
C ARG A 115 -7.07 -4.45 -16.82
N MET A 116 -7.31 -4.00 -15.60
CA MET A 116 -7.25 -4.85 -14.41
C MET A 116 -8.66 -5.24 -13.98
N THR A 117 -8.82 -6.51 -13.64
CA THR A 117 -10.03 -7.05 -13.01
C THR A 117 -9.62 -7.85 -11.79
N PHE A 118 -10.29 -7.64 -10.67
CA PHE A 118 -10.14 -8.45 -9.49
C PHE A 118 -10.93 -9.75 -9.66
N GLN A 119 -10.25 -10.87 -9.46
CA GLN A 119 -10.86 -12.20 -9.44
C GLN A 119 -10.58 -12.82 -8.08
N LEU A 120 -11.63 -13.32 -7.43
CA LEU A 120 -11.46 -14.12 -6.23
C LEU A 120 -11.00 -15.52 -6.66
N SER A 121 -9.77 -15.87 -6.31
CA SER A 121 -9.36 -17.28 -6.32
C SER A 121 -9.80 -17.88 -4.98
N ILE A 122 -10.75 -18.81 -5.01
CA ILE A 122 -11.11 -19.57 -3.80
C ILE A 122 -10.14 -20.73 -3.69
N GLU A 123 -9.03 -20.49 -3.00
CA GLU A 123 -8.15 -21.56 -2.53
C GLU A 123 -8.70 -22.05 -1.18
N GLY A 124 -9.60 -23.04 -1.23
CA GLY A 124 -10.15 -23.62 -0.01
C GLY A 124 -9.04 -24.14 0.93
N GLY A 125 -9.15 -23.86 2.23
CA GLY A 125 -8.43 -24.63 3.28
C GLY A 125 -7.27 -23.94 3.99
N CYS A 126 -7.04 -22.64 3.82
CA CYS A 126 -6.04 -21.91 4.62
C CYS A 126 -6.72 -21.13 5.75
N GLU A 127 -6.63 -21.64 6.97
CA GLU A 127 -7.09 -20.92 8.16
C GLU A 127 -6.27 -19.64 8.37
N MET A 128 -6.93 -18.53 8.68
CA MET A 128 -6.30 -17.29 9.10
C MET A 128 -6.77 -16.95 10.51
N ASN A 129 -5.87 -17.09 11.48
CA ASN A 129 -6.14 -16.72 12.86
C ASN A 129 -6.16 -15.19 12.97
N TYR A 130 -7.29 -14.63 13.36
CA TYR A 130 -7.41 -13.21 13.63
C TYR A 130 -8.24 -12.94 14.89
N ARG A 131 -8.03 -11.77 15.49
CA ARG A 131 -8.85 -11.23 16.58
C ARG A 131 -9.11 -9.75 16.35
N ILE A 132 -10.21 -9.25 16.91
CA ILE A 132 -10.53 -7.82 16.96
C ILE A 132 -10.22 -7.32 18.36
N VAL A 133 -9.48 -6.22 18.48
CA VAL A 133 -9.16 -5.59 19.76
C VAL A 133 -9.45 -4.10 19.73
N GLU A 134 -9.96 -3.59 20.85
CA GLU A 134 -10.10 -2.16 21.07
C GLU A 134 -8.92 -1.67 21.92
N LYS A 135 -8.29 -0.58 21.48
CA LYS A 135 -7.16 0.01 22.19
C LYS A 135 -7.43 1.49 22.42
N GLU A 136 -7.20 1.92 23.65
CA GLU A 136 -7.08 3.34 23.99
C GLU A 136 -5.86 3.96 23.30
N SER A 137 -5.79 5.29 23.27
CA SER A 137 -4.66 5.99 22.66
C SER A 137 -3.34 5.62 23.33
N PHE A 138 -2.30 5.42 22.54
CA PHE A 138 -0.95 5.12 23.02
C PHE A 138 0.11 5.78 22.13
N LYS A 139 1.38 5.65 22.51
CA LYS A 139 2.51 6.12 21.72
C LYS A 139 3.37 4.94 21.29
N LEU A 140 3.92 5.02 20.09
CA LEU A 140 5.07 4.24 19.70
C LEU A 140 6.31 5.12 19.84
N VAL A 141 7.27 4.66 20.62
CA VAL A 141 8.51 5.39 20.93
C VAL A 141 9.71 4.59 20.44
N GLY A 142 10.55 5.20 19.61
CA GLY A 142 11.70 4.53 19.02
C GLY A 142 12.41 5.36 17.96
N PHE A 143 12.89 4.72 16.90
CA PHE A 143 13.52 5.41 15.78
C PHE A 143 12.55 5.59 14.62
N LYS A 144 12.53 6.78 14.02
CA LYS A 144 11.78 7.08 12.80
C LYS A 144 12.71 7.22 11.60
N LYS A 145 12.28 6.73 10.43
CA LYS A 145 12.88 7.07 9.15
C LYS A 145 11.86 7.09 8.02
N ARG A 146 11.99 8.06 7.12
CA ARG A 146 11.28 8.06 5.83
C ARG A 146 11.98 7.08 4.88
N VAL A 147 11.27 6.07 4.38
CA VAL A 147 11.85 5.01 3.55
C VAL A 147 11.00 4.75 2.30
N PRO A 148 11.60 4.32 1.18
CA PRO A 148 10.85 3.95 -0.02
C PRO A 148 9.98 2.71 0.25
N ILE A 149 8.81 2.65 -0.39
CA ILE A 149 7.91 1.50 -0.37
C ILE A 149 8.50 0.42 -1.28
N ILE A 150 8.70 -0.77 -0.72
CA ILE A 150 9.13 -1.96 -1.47
C ILE A 150 8.05 -3.02 -1.26
N PHE A 151 7.32 -3.34 -2.34
CA PHE A 151 6.19 -4.27 -2.30
C PHE A 151 6.63 -5.74 -2.20
N ASN A 152 7.82 -6.07 -2.72
CA ASN A 152 8.33 -7.45 -2.76
C ASN A 152 9.73 -7.52 -2.16
N GLY A 153 9.93 -8.49 -1.28
CA GLY A 153 11.22 -8.72 -0.60
C GLY A 153 11.46 -7.82 0.62
N VAL A 154 12.71 -7.81 1.09
CA VAL A 154 13.14 -7.05 2.28
C VAL A 154 13.50 -5.63 1.88
N ASN A 155 13.04 -4.65 2.65
CA ASN A 155 13.44 -3.26 2.46
C ASN A 155 14.82 -2.99 3.09
N PRO A 156 15.87 -2.67 2.32
CA PRO A 156 17.21 -2.47 2.85
C PRO A 156 17.31 -1.31 3.85
N GLU A 157 16.50 -0.26 3.67
CA GLU A 157 16.51 0.88 4.59
C GLU A 157 15.88 0.53 5.94
N ILE A 158 14.85 -0.32 5.96
CA ILE A 158 14.26 -0.87 7.19
C ILE A 158 15.26 -1.82 7.86
N ALA A 159 15.93 -2.70 7.10
CA ALA A 159 16.95 -3.60 7.65
C ALA A 159 18.07 -2.83 8.37
N LYS A 160 18.55 -1.73 7.79
CA LYS A 160 19.53 -0.83 8.46
C LYS A 160 18.99 -0.19 9.73
N MET A 161 17.69 0.11 9.82
CA MET A 161 17.12 0.64 11.07
C MET A 161 17.19 -0.39 12.20
N TYR A 162 17.06 -1.69 11.92
CA TYR A 162 17.22 -2.73 12.93
C TYR A 162 18.64 -2.79 13.49
N GLU A 163 19.66 -2.37 12.74
CA GLU A 163 21.05 -2.27 13.22
C GLU A 163 21.21 -1.20 14.31
N LEU A 164 20.33 -0.19 14.36
CA LEU A 164 20.32 0.84 15.41
C LEU A 164 19.88 0.28 16.77
N LEU A 165 19.20 -0.87 16.80
CA LEU A 165 18.72 -1.53 18.01
C LEU A 165 19.81 -2.35 18.71
N THR A 166 20.83 -1.64 19.19
CA THR A 166 21.88 -2.20 20.05
C THR A 166 21.29 -2.76 21.37
N PRO A 167 21.97 -3.69 22.06
CA PRO A 167 21.49 -4.23 23.34
C PRO A 167 21.17 -3.16 24.39
N GLU A 168 21.96 -2.08 24.44
CA GLU A 168 21.75 -0.96 25.35
C GLU A 168 20.49 -0.15 24.99
N VAL A 169 20.30 0.14 23.70
CA VAL A 169 19.09 0.84 23.24
C VAL A 169 17.83 -0.01 23.49
N ILE A 170 17.89 -1.32 23.23
CA ILE A 170 16.78 -2.22 23.52
C ILE A 170 16.46 -2.23 25.02
N LYS A 171 17.48 -2.23 25.88
CA LYS A 171 17.29 -2.16 27.33
C LYS A 171 16.60 -0.86 27.75
N GLN A 172 17.00 0.27 27.16
CA GLN A 172 16.37 1.57 27.43
C GLN A 172 14.92 1.62 26.96
N LEU A 173 14.63 1.15 25.74
CA LEU A 173 13.27 1.07 25.21
C LEU A 173 12.39 0.14 26.06
N LYS A 174 12.89 -1.05 26.43
CA LYS A 174 12.14 -2.01 27.25
C LYS A 174 11.94 -1.58 28.70
N ALA A 175 12.71 -0.62 29.20
CA ALA A 175 12.55 -0.05 30.53
C ALA A 175 11.34 0.89 30.63
N LEU A 176 10.83 1.40 29.50
CA LEU A 176 9.58 2.15 29.46
C LEU A 176 8.40 1.24 29.82
N PRO A 177 7.33 1.77 30.45
CA PRO A 177 6.09 1.02 30.67
C PRO A 177 5.51 0.53 29.35
N GLN A 178 5.48 -0.78 29.14
CA GLN A 178 5.04 -1.36 27.86
C GLN A 178 3.54 -1.62 27.85
N LEU A 179 2.94 -1.34 26.71
CA LEU A 179 1.58 -1.72 26.36
C LEU A 179 1.63 -2.82 25.29
N GLU A 180 0.54 -3.57 25.15
CA GLU A 180 0.39 -4.49 24.03
C GLU A 180 0.32 -3.71 22.70
N PRO A 181 0.94 -4.17 21.60
CA PRO A 181 1.90 -5.28 21.52
C PRO A 181 3.22 -4.99 22.25
N THR A 182 3.63 -5.91 23.13
CA THR A 182 4.83 -5.78 23.97
C THR A 182 6.10 -6.17 23.23
N GLY A 183 7.21 -5.52 23.53
CA GLY A 183 8.50 -5.76 22.88
C GLY A 183 8.76 -4.77 21.76
N ILE A 184 9.72 -5.11 20.90
CA ILE A 184 10.05 -4.26 19.75
C ILE A 184 9.04 -4.51 18.64
N ILE A 185 8.42 -3.43 18.18
CA ILE A 185 7.45 -3.41 17.09
C ILE A 185 7.92 -2.48 15.98
N SER A 186 7.49 -2.80 14.77
CA SER A 186 7.61 -1.89 13.63
C SER A 186 6.26 -1.29 13.31
N ALA A 187 6.21 -0.02 12.90
CA ALA A 187 5.00 0.59 12.39
C ALA A 187 5.29 1.35 11.10
N SER A 188 4.40 1.21 10.14
CA SER A 188 4.44 1.94 8.87
C SER A 188 3.26 2.90 8.80
N ASN A 189 3.53 4.18 8.57
CA ASN A 189 2.53 5.24 8.54
C ASN A 189 2.83 6.28 7.43
N ASN A 190 1.91 7.22 7.19
CA ASN A 190 2.11 8.38 6.31
C ASN A 190 2.60 8.02 4.90
N PHE A 191 1.95 7.06 4.23
CA PHE A 191 2.31 6.64 2.88
C PHE A 191 2.15 7.82 1.89
N SER A 192 3.20 8.17 1.14
CA SER A 192 3.07 9.18 0.08
C SER A 192 2.47 8.58 -1.19
N GLU A 193 1.54 9.33 -1.78
CA GLU A 193 1.03 9.12 -3.12
C GLU A 193 1.81 10.03 -4.09
N GLU A 194 3.11 9.81 -4.28
CA GLU A 194 3.84 10.58 -5.28
C GLU A 194 3.45 10.16 -6.71
N ARG A 195 2.96 11.14 -7.49
CA ARG A 195 2.31 10.94 -8.80
C ARG A 195 3.25 10.56 -9.96
N MET A 196 4.57 10.59 -9.79
CA MET A 196 5.47 10.56 -10.95
C MET A 196 6.41 9.36 -11.07
N GLU A 197 6.74 8.65 -10.00
CA GLU A 197 7.69 7.53 -10.07
C GLU A 197 7.32 6.52 -8.98
N GLU A 198 7.67 5.24 -9.13
CA GLU A 198 7.47 4.15 -8.15
C GLU A 198 8.28 4.35 -6.84
N LYS A 199 8.35 5.59 -6.35
CA LYS A 199 9.04 6.09 -5.17
C LYS A 199 8.02 6.58 -4.15
N GLY A 200 6.93 5.84 -3.98
CA GLY A 200 6.12 6.02 -2.78
C GLY A 200 7.04 5.83 -1.57
N GLU A 201 6.88 6.64 -0.55
CA GLU A 201 7.63 6.54 0.68
C GLU A 201 6.67 6.36 1.85
N LEU A 202 7.15 5.85 2.97
CA LEU A 202 6.41 5.77 4.20
C LEU A 202 7.29 6.21 5.37
N ASP A 203 6.65 6.68 6.43
CA ASP A 203 7.32 6.85 7.72
C ASP A 203 7.36 5.48 8.40
N HIS A 204 8.56 4.93 8.55
CA HIS A 204 8.78 3.70 9.28
C HIS A 204 9.27 4.02 10.69
N TYR A 205 8.70 3.34 11.67
CA TYR A 205 9.10 3.42 13.06
C TYR A 205 9.50 2.05 13.57
N ILE A 206 10.54 1.98 14.41
CA ILE A 206 10.90 0.76 15.15
C ILE A 206 11.10 1.12 16.63
N GLY A 207 10.33 0.52 17.51
CA GLY A 207 10.25 0.97 18.90
C GLY A 207 9.39 0.09 19.79
N VAL A 208 8.87 0.67 20.87
CA VAL A 208 7.95 0.01 21.82
C VAL A 208 6.64 0.79 21.92
N ALA A 209 5.54 0.10 22.19
CA ALA A 209 4.26 0.72 22.54
C ALA A 209 4.27 1.11 24.03
N THR A 210 3.94 2.38 24.35
CA THR A 210 3.93 2.90 25.72
C THR A 210 2.91 4.02 25.90
N SER A 211 2.47 4.25 27.14
CA SER A 211 1.73 5.45 27.57
C SER A 211 2.62 6.51 28.22
N SER A 212 3.93 6.27 28.33
CA SER A 212 4.86 7.19 28.98
C SER A 212 5.03 8.51 28.23
N ASN A 213 5.27 9.58 28.98
CA ASN A 213 5.68 10.89 28.45
C ASN A 213 7.20 11.11 28.54
N GLU A 214 7.95 10.21 29.17
CA GLU A 214 9.41 10.29 29.31
C GLU A 214 10.12 9.70 28.09
N THR A 215 10.12 10.47 27.01
CA THR A 215 10.41 9.97 25.66
C THR A 215 11.47 10.80 24.92
N ALA A 216 12.05 11.80 25.59
CA ALA A 216 12.87 12.87 25.01
C ALA A 216 14.11 12.45 24.18
N LYS A 217 14.51 11.17 24.19
CA LYS A 217 15.66 10.65 23.41
C LYS A 217 15.26 9.94 22.12
N PHE A 218 13.97 9.72 21.88
CA PHE A 218 13.45 8.91 20.79
C PHE A 218 12.38 9.68 20.01
N ASP A 219 12.13 9.25 18.78
CA ASP A 219 10.99 9.73 18.00
C ASP A 219 9.69 9.16 18.56
N GLU A 220 8.63 9.95 18.46
CA GLU A 220 7.29 9.59 18.91
C GLU A 220 6.31 9.51 17.73
N LEU A 221 5.48 8.47 17.75
CA LEU A 221 4.26 8.40 16.96
C LEU A 221 3.08 8.27 17.92
N LYS A 222 2.22 9.30 17.96
CA LYS A 222 0.94 9.23 18.67
C LYS A 222 -0.03 8.39 17.86
N ILE A 223 -0.69 7.45 18.53
CA ILE A 223 -1.70 6.57 17.97
C ILE A 223 -2.98 6.79 18.76
N ASP A 224 -4.01 7.31 18.11
CA ASP A 224 -5.30 7.56 18.76
C ASP A 224 -6.04 6.24 19.05
N ALA A 225 -7.05 6.32 19.92
CA ALA A 225 -7.88 5.16 20.25
C ALA A 225 -8.56 4.63 18.98
N SER A 226 -8.49 3.31 18.77
CA SER A 226 -9.02 2.67 17.57
C SER A 226 -9.36 1.20 17.83
N THR A 227 -10.20 0.64 16.96
CA THR A 227 -10.37 -0.80 16.79
C THR A 227 -9.29 -1.33 15.85
N TRP A 228 -8.76 -2.51 16.14
CA TRP A 228 -7.68 -3.15 15.40
C TRP A 228 -8.07 -4.58 15.04
N ALA A 229 -7.75 -4.98 13.81
CA ALA A 229 -7.73 -6.37 13.42
C ALA A 229 -6.29 -6.88 13.54
N VAL A 230 -6.10 -7.94 14.32
CA VAL A 230 -4.78 -8.54 14.58
C VAL A 230 -4.76 -9.93 13.97
N PHE A 231 -3.82 -10.15 13.04
CA PHE A 231 -3.67 -11.39 12.31
C PHE A 231 -2.36 -12.08 12.70
N GLU A 232 -2.44 -13.37 12.96
CA GLU A 232 -1.26 -14.18 13.24
C GLU A 232 -0.68 -14.76 11.94
N SER A 233 0.65 -14.70 11.83
CA SER A 233 1.42 -15.28 10.73
C SER A 233 2.50 -16.18 11.31
N VAL A 234 2.40 -17.49 11.08
CA VAL A 234 3.38 -18.48 11.55
C VAL A 234 4.00 -19.19 10.36
N GLY A 235 5.31 -19.03 10.17
CA GLY A 235 6.04 -19.74 9.11
C GLY A 235 7.31 -19.03 8.65
N PRO A 236 7.92 -19.49 7.54
CA PRO A 236 9.16 -18.92 7.01
C PRO A 236 9.07 -17.42 6.68
N PHE A 237 10.00 -16.63 7.22
CA PHE A 237 10.11 -15.20 6.95
C PHE A 237 11.01 -14.93 5.71
N PRO A 238 10.71 -13.92 4.86
CA PRO A 238 9.57 -13.00 4.88
C PRO A 238 8.34 -13.49 4.08
N ALA A 239 8.45 -14.63 3.39
CA ALA A 239 7.45 -15.08 2.42
C ALA A 239 6.06 -15.30 3.05
N THR A 240 6.00 -15.95 4.22
CA THR A 240 4.73 -16.20 4.91
C THR A 240 4.07 -14.88 5.32
N LEU A 241 4.83 -13.92 5.82
CA LEU A 241 4.30 -12.61 6.22
C LEU A 241 3.72 -11.85 5.02
N GLN A 242 4.42 -11.85 3.88
CA GLN A 242 3.94 -11.22 2.63
C GLN A 242 2.67 -11.89 2.11
N ASN A 243 2.60 -13.22 2.17
CA ASN A 243 1.39 -13.96 1.81
C ASN A 243 0.22 -13.61 2.73
N THR A 244 0.45 -13.56 4.05
CA THR A 244 -0.58 -13.17 5.02
C THR A 244 -1.12 -11.77 4.74
N TRP A 245 -0.26 -10.78 4.46
CA TRP A 245 -0.68 -9.46 4.00
C TRP A 245 -1.58 -9.52 2.76
N GLY A 246 -1.17 -10.28 1.74
CA GLY A 246 -1.97 -10.49 0.52
C GLY A 246 -3.36 -11.05 0.83
N LYS A 247 -3.43 -12.12 1.64
CA LYS A 247 -4.69 -12.77 2.01
C LYS A 247 -5.61 -11.89 2.85
N ILE A 248 -5.06 -11.05 3.74
CA ILE A 248 -5.87 -10.10 4.52
C ILE A 248 -6.66 -9.18 3.58
N TYR A 249 -5.99 -8.62 2.57
CA TYR A 249 -6.61 -7.72 1.60
C TYR A 249 -7.42 -8.43 0.50
N ALA A 250 -7.05 -9.65 0.13
CA ALA A 250 -7.73 -10.41 -0.94
C ALA A 250 -8.94 -11.21 -0.46
N GLU A 251 -8.93 -11.70 0.78
CA GLU A 251 -9.89 -12.69 1.28
C GLU A 251 -10.64 -12.19 2.52
N TRP A 252 -9.92 -11.67 3.51
CA TRP A 252 -10.54 -11.27 4.78
C TRP A 252 -11.33 -9.97 4.67
N PHE A 253 -10.74 -8.87 4.19
CA PHE A 253 -11.44 -7.58 4.06
C PHE A 253 -12.71 -7.62 3.19
N PRO A 254 -12.73 -8.34 2.05
CA PRO A 254 -13.95 -8.49 1.25
C PRO A 254 -15.10 -9.20 1.98
N SER A 255 -14.80 -10.06 2.95
CA SER A 255 -15.80 -10.91 3.64
C SER A 255 -16.07 -10.53 5.10
N SER A 256 -15.22 -9.72 5.74
CA SER A 256 -15.26 -9.46 7.19
C SER A 256 -16.29 -8.41 7.63
N GLY A 257 -16.77 -7.57 6.72
CA GLY A 257 -17.60 -6.40 7.05
C GLY A 257 -16.83 -5.26 7.73
N TYR A 258 -15.49 -5.33 7.75
CA TYR A 258 -14.62 -4.25 8.19
C TYR A 258 -13.96 -3.55 6.99
N GLU A 259 -13.57 -2.30 7.18
CA GLU A 259 -12.67 -1.59 6.27
C GLU A 259 -11.47 -1.03 7.05
N ALA A 260 -10.33 -0.92 6.36
CA ALA A 260 -9.13 -0.31 6.92
C ALA A 260 -9.34 1.18 7.16
N VAL A 261 -8.79 1.69 8.25
CA VAL A 261 -8.81 3.12 8.61
C VAL A 261 -7.41 3.70 8.42
N GLU A 262 -7.33 4.98 8.12
CA GLU A 262 -6.06 5.69 8.08
C GLU A 262 -5.38 5.63 9.46
N GLY A 263 -4.13 5.19 9.48
CA GLY A 263 -3.35 4.98 10.70
C GLY A 263 -2.17 4.04 10.47
N PRO A 264 -1.33 3.84 11.50
CA PRO A 264 -0.17 2.99 11.38
C PRO A 264 -0.56 1.52 11.27
N GLU A 265 0.05 0.81 10.33
CA GLU A 265 0.07 -0.64 10.31
C GLU A 265 1.23 -1.13 11.17
N ILE A 266 0.95 -1.94 12.19
CA ILE A 266 1.96 -2.43 13.14
C ILE A 266 2.32 -3.88 12.84
N LEU A 267 3.61 -4.18 12.84
CA LEU A 267 4.18 -5.51 12.78
C LEU A 267 4.87 -5.81 14.10
N TRP A 268 4.40 -6.85 14.78
CA TRP A 268 5.07 -7.45 15.92
C TRP A 268 5.71 -8.77 15.49
N ASN A 269 6.90 -9.03 16.02
CA ASN A 269 7.69 -10.22 15.74
C ASN A 269 8.08 -10.87 17.07
N GLU A 270 7.92 -12.18 17.18
CA GLU A 270 8.19 -12.90 18.43
C GLU A 270 9.67 -12.87 18.82
N SER A 271 10.57 -12.95 17.84
CA SER A 271 12.00 -13.02 18.08
C SER A 271 12.80 -12.25 17.01
N LYS A 272 14.11 -12.09 17.23
CA LYS A 272 15.02 -11.56 16.20
C LYS A 272 15.47 -12.64 15.21
N ASP A 273 15.26 -13.91 15.53
CA ASP A 273 15.71 -15.03 14.73
C ASP A 273 14.68 -15.35 13.66
N THR A 274 14.83 -14.73 12.49
CA THR A 274 13.92 -14.89 11.35
C THR A 274 14.12 -16.19 10.58
N GLU A 275 15.11 -17.02 10.95
CA GLU A 275 15.40 -18.29 10.27
C GLU A 275 14.52 -19.45 10.79
N ASP A 276 13.80 -19.25 11.90
CA ASP A 276 12.89 -20.26 12.44
C ASP A 276 11.77 -20.57 11.43
N PRO A 277 11.60 -21.83 10.98
CA PRO A 277 10.51 -22.21 10.09
C PRO A 277 9.12 -22.04 10.71
N LYS A 278 9.02 -21.83 12.03
CA LYS A 278 7.79 -21.53 12.78
C LYS A 278 7.79 -20.09 13.32
N TYR A 279 8.52 -19.19 12.69
CA TYR A 279 8.58 -17.79 13.09
C TYR A 279 7.19 -17.17 13.19
N ARG A 280 6.86 -16.64 14.37
CA ARG A 280 5.56 -16.06 14.67
C ARG A 280 5.62 -14.53 14.61
N SER A 281 4.70 -13.96 13.86
CA SER A 281 4.49 -12.52 13.73
C SER A 281 3.01 -12.18 13.89
N GLU A 282 2.72 -10.96 14.31
CA GLU A 282 1.37 -10.41 14.32
C GLU A 282 1.30 -9.15 13.46
N ILE A 283 0.29 -9.08 12.62
CA ILE A 283 -0.04 -7.93 11.77
C ILE A 283 -1.25 -7.23 12.39
N TRP A 284 -1.09 -5.95 12.70
CA TRP A 284 -2.10 -5.12 13.34
C TRP A 284 -2.51 -4.02 12.36
N ILE A 285 -3.79 -4.03 11.99
CA ILE A 285 -4.36 -3.06 11.05
C ILE A 285 -5.49 -2.30 11.76
N PRO A 286 -5.50 -0.96 11.76
CA PRO A 286 -6.61 -0.20 12.28
C PRO A 286 -7.83 -0.38 11.37
N VAL A 287 -8.98 -0.72 11.95
CA VAL A 287 -10.20 -1.05 11.21
C VAL A 287 -11.42 -0.39 11.84
N LYS A 288 -12.47 -0.24 11.03
CA LYS A 288 -13.82 0.08 11.50
C LYS A 288 -14.84 -0.81 10.80
N LYS A 289 -16.01 -1.02 11.41
CA LYS A 289 -17.12 -1.69 10.73
C LYS A 289 -17.58 -0.85 9.55
N LYS A 290 -17.79 -1.50 8.40
CA LYS A 290 -18.42 -0.86 7.25
C LYS A 290 -19.81 -0.38 7.67
N THR A 291 -20.08 0.90 7.49
CA THR A 291 -21.44 1.42 7.66
C THR A 291 -22.21 0.99 6.42
N MET A 292 -23.20 0.12 6.56
CA MET A 292 -24.11 -0.15 5.45
C MET A 292 -24.91 1.14 5.21
N MET A 293 -24.65 1.81 4.10
CA MET A 293 -25.54 2.84 3.56
C MET A 293 -26.71 2.17 2.84
#